data_AF-A0A6L7LD22-F1
#
_entry.id   AF-A0A6L7LD22-F1
#
_cell.length_a   1.000
_cell.length_b   1.000
_cell.length_c   1.000
_cell.angle_alpha   90.00
_cell.angle_beta   90.00
_cell.angle_gamma   90.00
#
_symmetry.space_group_name_H-M   'P 1'
#
loop_
_entity.id
_entity.type
_entity.pdbx_description
1 polymer ?
#
loop_
_entity_poly.entity_id
_entity_poly.type
_entity_poly.pdbx_seq_one_letter_code
_entity_poly.pdbx_strand_id
1 'polypeptide(L)'
;MSDTPSVLSGITVIDLSHGLAAALASMFMADNGARVIRVVSDESEVVRKPDIFAIYDRGKEVARLDTDSSSERLREMCDRADVLIDDPSSTREDLGLDALTDRNPHLVHCSITGYGSEGPLKNEPADHDLVAARTGILASQPSYRGGPIHVVHPVAYVGAALLASLGIAAALYRRETTGRGGRVQTSLMAGALLYAPKAVGDSIPVRPSNMTPQGGGPFYSVFECADGEWIQLGCIHSGFVDLAAAVIGVAATIYSNPEEYGDGRWPRDEQARKKLFDLVAEALKTRPARAWIEDLRAADVPCDVVRSAHEAMRDPQILHNGLVHRLDDPVLGLTRMTGLPIKFSETPARVRGPRPDTATHNAAPPQQSPSFPRKREPTHSPNATALPLSGVRIMEMTNVIAGPVAGRLLADLGADVIKFESPDGDISRPAGGAGFIAFNAGKRAMSVNTRTDEGKDIARRLASVSDAILANMRPGATDRMGLDADTLHALNPRLVQSHITAYGWDGPYAQRPGVDPIAQAITGLQRAQGGYDSPPVYLSALAPCDYTGGALGALGTVLALIARERFGIAQKVDTNLLASGSVMCADDFLDYDGKPPRRLPDSDQMGVGPLRRLYETADGWIHLAA
;
A
#
# COMPACT_ATOMS: atom_id res chain seq x y z
N MET A 1 19.75 -24.24 -0.49
CA MET A 1 18.95 -23.09 -0.96
C MET A 1 19.33 -22.90 -2.41
N SER A 2 18.38 -22.93 -3.35
CA SER A 2 18.71 -22.68 -4.75
C SER A 2 19.27 -21.28 -4.90
N ASP A 3 20.26 -21.13 -5.76
CA ASP A 3 20.98 -19.88 -6.07
C ASP A 3 20.11 -18.91 -6.90
N THR A 4 18.79 -18.94 -6.69
CA THR A 4 17.84 -18.22 -7.53
C THR A 4 17.93 -16.72 -7.21
N PRO A 5 18.22 -15.87 -8.22
CA PRO A 5 18.36 -14.43 -8.00
C PRO A 5 17.02 -13.80 -7.61
N SER A 6 17.06 -12.76 -6.75
CA SER A 6 15.92 -11.86 -6.56
C SER A 6 15.65 -11.06 -7.84
N VAL A 7 14.41 -10.56 -8.01
CA VAL A 7 13.91 -9.91 -9.24
C VAL A 7 14.86 -8.83 -9.80
N LEU A 8 15.43 -7.99 -8.94
CA LEU A 8 16.27 -6.86 -9.31
C LEU A 8 17.78 -7.16 -9.18
N SER A 9 18.17 -8.43 -9.05
CA SER A 9 19.59 -8.79 -9.01
C SER A 9 20.33 -8.23 -10.23
N GLY A 10 21.49 -7.62 -10.01
CA GLY A 10 22.28 -6.93 -11.03
C GLY A 10 21.92 -5.46 -11.23
N ILE A 11 20.72 -5.00 -10.86
CA ILE A 11 20.34 -3.59 -10.96
C ILE A 11 21.11 -2.76 -9.92
N THR A 12 21.70 -1.64 -10.34
CA THR A 12 22.33 -0.68 -9.43
C THR A 12 21.54 0.63 -9.36
N VAL A 13 21.23 1.06 -8.13
CA VAL A 13 20.49 2.28 -7.81
C VAL A 13 21.42 3.25 -7.11
N ILE A 14 21.50 4.48 -7.62
CA ILE A 14 22.12 5.62 -6.94
C ILE A 14 21.01 6.39 -6.24
N ASP A 15 21.11 6.51 -4.91
CA ASP A 15 20.15 7.19 -4.07
C ASP A 15 20.76 8.50 -3.55
N LEU A 16 20.31 9.62 -4.14
CA LEU A 16 20.69 10.97 -3.76
C LEU A 16 19.68 11.60 -2.78
N SER A 17 18.74 10.81 -2.25
CA SER A 17 17.61 11.34 -1.51
C SER A 17 17.86 11.47 0.00
N HIS A 18 17.10 12.37 0.63
CA HIS A 18 17.16 12.65 2.07
C HIS A 18 15.88 12.24 2.80
N GLY A 19 14.72 12.38 2.15
CA GLY A 19 13.40 12.23 2.72
C GLY A 19 12.91 10.79 2.86
N LEU A 20 11.86 10.63 3.67
CA LEU A 20 11.29 9.33 4.03
C LEU A 20 10.69 8.58 2.84
N ALA A 21 10.01 9.28 1.92
CA ALA A 21 9.38 8.64 0.76
C ALA A 21 10.41 7.99 -0.18
N ALA A 22 11.48 8.71 -0.51
CA ALA A 22 12.53 8.21 -1.38
C ALA A 22 13.35 7.10 -0.71
N ALA A 23 13.63 7.23 0.60
CA ALA A 23 14.27 6.18 1.37
C ALA A 23 13.47 4.86 1.40
N LEU A 24 12.14 4.95 1.55
CA LEU A 24 11.25 3.79 1.48
C LEU A 24 11.19 3.21 0.05
N ALA A 25 11.17 4.05 -0.98
CA ALA A 25 11.20 3.57 -2.37
C ALA A 25 12.49 2.81 -2.69
N SER A 26 13.65 3.34 -2.28
CA SER A 26 14.93 2.68 -2.49
C SER A 26 15.11 1.45 -1.59
N MET A 27 14.46 1.39 -0.42
CA MET A 27 14.35 0.16 0.39
C MET A 27 13.65 -0.96 -0.40
N PHE A 28 12.52 -0.67 -1.05
CA PHE A 28 11.83 -1.67 -1.87
C PHE A 28 12.70 -2.17 -3.02
N MET A 29 13.55 -1.32 -3.60
CA MET A 29 14.52 -1.77 -4.60
C MET A 29 15.57 -2.72 -3.98
N ALA A 30 16.15 -2.34 -2.84
CA ALA A 30 17.16 -3.14 -2.13
C ALA A 30 16.61 -4.52 -1.72
N ASP A 31 15.44 -4.55 -1.10
CA ASP A 31 14.76 -5.77 -0.65
C ASP A 31 14.47 -6.73 -1.82
N ASN A 32 14.24 -6.20 -3.02
CA ASN A 32 14.01 -6.99 -4.24
C ASN A 32 15.28 -7.29 -5.04
N GLY A 33 16.45 -6.97 -4.50
CA GLY A 33 17.75 -7.41 -5.02
C GLY A 33 18.58 -6.36 -5.77
N ALA A 34 18.13 -5.11 -5.84
CA ALA A 34 18.98 -4.05 -6.38
C ALA A 34 20.12 -3.74 -5.41
N ARG A 35 21.30 -3.41 -5.93
CA ARG A 35 22.39 -2.80 -5.15
C ARG A 35 22.09 -1.31 -5.03
N VAL A 36 21.78 -0.85 -3.83
CA VAL A 36 21.42 0.56 -3.59
C VAL A 36 22.57 1.26 -2.89
N ILE A 37 23.09 2.31 -3.52
CA ILE A 37 24.20 3.11 -3.01
C ILE A 37 23.66 4.51 -2.70
N ARG A 38 23.53 4.82 -1.40
CA ARG A 38 23.24 6.17 -0.93
C ARG A 38 24.50 7.03 -1.04
N VAL A 39 24.35 8.23 -1.58
CA VAL A 39 25.45 9.19 -1.70
C VAL A 39 25.26 10.32 -0.70
N VAL A 40 26.25 10.48 0.17
CA VAL A 40 26.31 11.52 1.20
C VAL A 40 27.51 12.43 0.96
N SER A 41 27.39 13.71 1.33
CA SER A 41 28.50 14.67 1.28
C SER A 41 29.28 14.69 2.61
N ASP A 42 28.57 14.47 3.73
CA ASP A 42 29.12 14.51 5.08
C ASP A 42 28.94 13.19 5.83
N GLU A 43 29.88 12.86 6.72
CA GLU A 43 29.83 11.63 7.52
C GLU A 43 28.63 11.63 8.49
N SER A 44 28.20 12.80 8.94
CA SER A 44 27.01 12.95 9.80
C SER A 44 25.70 12.56 9.11
N GLU A 45 25.67 12.45 7.77
CA GLU A 45 24.48 12.07 6.98
C GLU A 45 24.35 10.54 6.77
N VAL A 46 25.36 9.76 7.18
CA VAL A 46 25.38 8.30 7.04
C VAL A 46 24.22 7.70 7.83
N VAL A 47 24.17 8.00 9.13
CA VAL A 47 23.12 7.55 10.05
C VAL A 47 22.03 8.62 10.14
N ARG A 48 20.95 8.43 9.37
CA ARG A 48 19.82 9.36 9.37
C ARG A 48 18.95 9.26 10.62
N LYS A 49 18.34 10.40 10.99
CA LYS A 49 17.28 10.52 11.99
C LYS A 49 15.96 10.94 11.30
N PRO A 50 14.78 10.53 11.81
CA PRO A 50 14.57 9.71 13.01
C PRO A 50 14.89 8.22 12.80
N ASP A 51 14.79 7.41 13.86
CA ASP A 51 15.25 6.02 13.86
C ASP A 51 14.53 5.08 12.88
N ILE A 52 13.39 5.49 12.33
CA ILE A 52 12.71 4.77 11.24
C ILE A 52 13.63 4.51 10.03
N PHE A 53 14.66 5.33 9.82
CA PHE A 53 15.67 5.09 8.79
C PHE A 53 16.47 3.80 9.03
N ALA A 54 16.49 3.22 10.23
CA ALA A 54 17.01 1.86 10.46
C ALA A 54 16.27 0.81 9.62
N ILE A 55 14.96 1.02 9.39
CA ILE A 55 14.17 0.19 8.47
C ILE A 55 14.48 0.61 7.03
N TYR A 56 14.30 1.89 6.71
CA TYR A 56 14.32 2.34 5.32
C TYR A 56 15.70 2.28 4.67
N ASP A 57 16.79 2.24 5.45
CA ASP A 57 18.15 2.12 4.93
C ASP A 57 18.76 0.72 5.06
N ARG A 58 17.96 -0.26 5.49
CA ARG A 58 18.41 -1.65 5.53
C ARG A 58 18.85 -2.12 4.14
N GLY A 59 19.96 -2.86 4.11
CA GLY A 59 20.49 -3.47 2.89
C GLY A 59 21.10 -2.49 1.88
N LYS A 60 21.26 -1.21 2.24
CA LYS A 60 21.91 -0.20 1.40
C LYS A 60 23.40 -0.09 1.73
N GLU A 61 24.15 0.40 0.75
CA GLU A 61 25.52 0.88 0.92
C GLU A 61 25.51 2.40 1.04
N VAL A 62 26.51 2.99 1.71
CA VAL A 62 26.72 4.45 1.73
C VAL A 62 28.10 4.77 1.16
N ALA A 63 28.13 5.66 0.18
CA ALA A 63 29.33 6.20 -0.42
C ALA A 63 29.42 7.69 -0.12
N ARG A 64 30.57 8.14 0.39
CA ARG A 64 30.83 9.56 0.57
C ARG A 64 31.50 10.13 -0.66
N LEU A 65 30.84 11.09 -1.31
CA LEU A 65 31.30 11.72 -2.55
C LEU A 65 31.06 13.23 -2.46
N ASP A 66 31.84 13.99 -3.21
CA ASP A 66 31.43 15.35 -3.54
C ASP A 66 30.12 15.29 -4.34
N THR A 67 29.10 15.99 -3.86
CA THR A 67 27.76 16.04 -4.45
C THR A 67 27.49 17.31 -5.24
N ASP A 68 28.53 18.08 -5.58
CA ASP A 68 28.43 19.14 -6.58
C ASP A 68 28.28 18.54 -8.00
N SER A 69 27.62 19.25 -8.92
CA SER A 69 27.49 18.80 -10.32
C SER A 69 28.80 18.67 -11.03
N SER A 70 29.84 19.36 -10.58
CA SER A 70 31.21 19.23 -11.09
C SER A 70 31.86 17.90 -10.73
N SER A 71 31.27 17.11 -9.82
CA SER A 71 31.77 15.80 -9.39
C SER A 71 31.83 14.80 -10.54
N GLU A 72 33.03 14.63 -11.10
CA GLU A 72 33.33 13.62 -12.12
C GLU A 72 33.00 12.21 -11.62
N ARG A 73 33.15 11.97 -10.32
CA ARG A 73 32.89 10.66 -9.72
C ARG A 73 31.40 10.32 -9.66
N LEU A 74 30.54 11.27 -9.29
CA LEU A 74 29.10 11.07 -9.32
C LEU A 74 28.62 10.81 -10.76
N ARG A 75 29.17 11.55 -11.73
CA ARG A 75 28.91 11.33 -13.17
C ARG A 75 29.30 9.91 -13.61
N GLU A 76 30.50 9.44 -13.26
CA GLU A 76 30.96 8.09 -13.57
C GLU A 76 30.06 7.00 -12.95
N MET A 77 29.54 7.24 -11.74
CA MET A 77 28.58 6.33 -11.11
C MET A 77 27.26 6.28 -11.87
N CYS A 78 26.71 7.45 -12.22
CA CYS A 78 25.47 7.54 -12.99
C CYS A 78 25.61 6.98 -14.42
N ASP A 79 26.78 7.11 -15.05
CA ASP A 79 27.07 6.54 -16.38
C ASP A 79 26.93 5.00 -16.40
N ARG A 80 27.06 4.34 -15.23
CA ARG A 80 27.03 2.88 -15.08
C ARG A 80 25.85 2.36 -14.26
N ALA A 81 25.05 3.26 -13.69
CA ALA A 81 23.86 2.93 -12.91
C ALA A 81 22.64 2.62 -13.79
N ASP A 82 21.67 1.93 -13.20
CA ASP A 82 20.38 1.64 -13.82
C ASP A 82 19.31 2.65 -13.41
N VAL A 83 19.36 3.06 -12.14
CA VAL A 83 18.36 3.95 -11.54
C VAL A 83 19.07 5.04 -10.76
N LEU A 84 18.57 6.27 -10.89
CA LEU A 84 18.91 7.41 -10.06
C LEU A 84 17.64 7.85 -9.33
N ILE A 85 17.69 7.97 -8.00
CA ILE A 85 16.58 8.46 -7.18
C ILE A 85 17.01 9.76 -6.50
N ASP A 86 16.20 10.80 -6.61
CA ASP A 86 16.38 12.06 -5.90
C ASP A 86 15.06 12.59 -5.31
N ASP A 87 15.18 13.44 -4.29
CA ASP A 87 14.13 14.31 -3.80
C ASP A 87 14.66 15.75 -3.74
N PRO A 88 14.39 16.58 -4.77
CA PRO A 88 14.97 17.92 -4.86
C PRO A 88 14.70 18.71 -3.59
N SER A 89 15.76 18.94 -2.82
CA SER A 89 15.80 19.94 -1.77
C SER A 89 16.51 21.19 -2.30
N SER A 90 16.30 22.33 -1.66
CA SER A 90 16.96 23.60 -2.00
C SER A 90 18.50 23.55 -1.99
N THR A 91 19.11 22.46 -1.51
CA THR A 91 20.56 22.31 -1.37
C THR A 91 21.24 21.67 -2.60
N ARG A 92 20.49 21.18 -3.59
CA ARG A 92 21.03 20.38 -4.72
C ARG A 92 20.61 20.86 -6.12
N GLU A 93 20.09 22.09 -6.24
CA GLU A 93 19.64 22.66 -7.53
C GLU A 93 20.74 22.70 -8.61
N ASP A 94 22.01 22.68 -8.20
CA ASP A 94 23.14 22.77 -9.13
C ASP A 94 23.58 21.43 -9.73
N LEU A 95 22.98 20.27 -9.36
CA LEU A 95 23.49 18.93 -9.71
C LEU A 95 23.49 18.55 -11.21
N GLY A 96 22.83 19.32 -12.08
CA GLY A 96 22.81 19.04 -13.52
C GLY A 96 22.23 17.66 -13.86
N LEU A 97 21.19 17.21 -13.15
CA LEU A 97 20.58 15.88 -13.29
C LEU A 97 20.14 15.56 -14.73
N ASP A 98 19.74 16.58 -15.47
CA ASP A 98 19.40 16.51 -16.90
C ASP A 98 20.60 16.04 -17.72
N ALA A 99 21.79 16.61 -17.44
CA ALA A 99 23.03 16.20 -18.08
C ALA A 99 23.44 14.77 -17.70
N LEU A 100 23.18 14.31 -16.47
CA LEU A 100 23.41 12.91 -16.08
C LEU A 100 22.52 11.95 -16.86
N THR A 101 21.26 12.33 -17.07
CA THR A 101 20.30 11.52 -17.83
C THR A 101 20.62 11.50 -19.33
N ASP A 102 21.06 12.63 -19.89
CA ASP A 102 21.46 12.72 -21.31
C ASP A 102 22.71 11.88 -21.62
N ARG A 103 23.64 11.78 -20.66
CA ARG A 103 24.85 10.96 -20.77
C ARG A 103 24.59 9.46 -20.75
N ASN A 104 23.58 9.02 -19.99
CA ASN A 104 23.19 7.63 -19.90
C ASN A 104 21.72 7.43 -20.31
N PRO A 105 21.42 7.22 -21.61
CA PRO A 105 20.06 6.99 -22.09
C PRO A 105 19.36 5.74 -21.52
N HIS A 106 20.12 4.83 -20.89
CA HIS A 106 19.59 3.64 -20.18
C HIS A 106 19.17 3.94 -18.74
N LEU A 107 19.54 5.10 -18.19
CA LEU A 107 19.23 5.50 -16.81
C LEU A 107 17.73 5.74 -16.65
N VAL A 108 17.15 5.16 -15.60
CA VAL A 108 15.84 5.53 -15.09
C VAL A 108 16.06 6.59 -14.01
N HIS A 109 15.64 7.83 -14.26
CA HIS A 109 15.75 8.91 -13.28
C HIS A 109 14.39 9.13 -12.62
N CYS A 110 14.32 8.90 -11.31
CA CYS A 110 13.13 9.06 -10.49
C CYS A 110 13.26 10.24 -9.53
N SER A 111 12.38 11.23 -9.67
CA SER A 111 12.33 12.40 -8.78
C SER A 111 11.05 12.41 -7.94
N ILE A 112 11.20 12.60 -6.63
CA ILE A 112 10.09 12.67 -5.66
C ILE A 112 10.06 14.05 -5.02
N THR A 113 9.11 14.90 -5.40
CA THR A 113 9.01 16.27 -4.87
C THR A 113 7.86 16.44 -3.87
N GLY A 114 7.72 17.64 -3.29
CA GLY A 114 6.58 17.96 -2.43
C GLY A 114 5.23 17.99 -3.17
N TYR A 115 5.15 18.84 -4.21
CA TYR A 115 3.89 19.18 -4.89
C TYR A 115 3.96 19.03 -6.43
N GLY A 116 4.95 18.30 -6.95
CA GLY A 116 5.26 18.21 -8.38
C GLY A 116 6.46 19.09 -8.77
N SER A 117 6.95 18.93 -9.99
CA SER A 117 8.09 19.71 -10.53
C SER A 117 7.64 20.98 -11.26
N GLU A 118 6.34 21.16 -11.44
CA GLU A 118 5.73 22.24 -12.21
C GLU A 118 4.61 22.91 -11.39
N GLY A 119 4.17 24.09 -11.86
CA GLY A 119 3.07 24.83 -11.24
C GLY A 119 3.49 25.69 -10.05
N PRO A 120 2.51 26.37 -9.42
CA PRO A 120 2.79 27.40 -8.41
C PRO A 120 3.33 26.85 -7.09
N LEU A 121 3.11 25.56 -6.79
CA LEU A 121 3.51 24.94 -5.52
C LEU A 121 4.87 24.24 -5.57
N LYS A 122 5.53 24.19 -6.72
CA LYS A 122 6.74 23.36 -6.93
C LYS A 122 7.88 23.64 -5.94
N ASN A 123 7.97 24.87 -5.44
CA ASN A 123 9.03 25.33 -4.53
C ASN A 123 8.53 25.52 -3.09
N GLU A 124 7.28 25.17 -2.80
CA GLU A 124 6.71 25.30 -1.46
C GLU A 124 7.31 24.23 -0.52
N PRO A 125 7.61 24.58 0.75
CA PRO A 125 7.98 23.58 1.74
C PRO A 125 6.93 22.49 1.85
N ALA A 126 7.38 21.24 1.83
CA ALA A 126 6.52 20.08 1.89
C ALA A 126 6.90 19.18 3.05
N ASP A 127 5.89 18.87 3.85
CA ASP A 127 5.90 17.87 4.90
C ASP A 127 4.63 17.03 4.73
N HIS A 128 4.65 15.79 5.24
CA HIS A 128 3.49 14.92 5.25
C HIS A 128 2.21 15.63 5.71
N ASP A 129 2.27 16.35 6.83
CA ASP A 129 1.09 16.93 7.45
C ASP A 129 0.54 18.11 6.66
N LEU A 130 1.45 18.93 6.09
CA LEU A 130 1.08 20.05 5.22
C LEU A 130 0.39 19.55 3.95
N VAL A 131 0.92 18.48 3.36
CA VAL A 131 0.34 17.84 2.18
C VAL A 131 -1.01 17.22 2.52
N ALA A 132 -1.13 16.52 3.65
CA ALA A 132 -2.39 15.93 4.10
C ALA A 132 -3.46 17.01 4.39
N ALA A 133 -3.07 18.13 4.98
CA ALA A 133 -3.96 19.28 5.21
C ALA A 133 -4.45 19.85 3.87
N ARG A 134 -3.51 20.13 2.94
CA ARG A 134 -3.81 20.72 1.63
C ARG A 134 -4.69 19.83 0.74
N THR A 135 -4.52 18.52 0.84
CA THR A 135 -5.32 17.54 0.07
C THR A 135 -6.68 17.24 0.72
N GLY A 136 -7.01 17.87 1.85
CA GLY A 136 -8.28 17.67 2.55
C GLY A 136 -8.37 16.36 3.34
N ILE A 137 -7.26 15.61 3.46
CA ILE A 137 -7.23 14.35 4.22
C ILE A 137 -7.60 14.61 5.68
N LEU A 138 -7.02 15.64 6.30
CA LEU A 138 -7.27 15.96 7.72
C LEU A 138 -8.74 16.37 7.97
N ALA A 139 -9.33 17.12 7.04
CA ALA A 139 -10.70 17.62 7.15
C ALA A 139 -11.77 16.58 6.80
N SER A 140 -11.41 15.53 6.05
CA SER A 140 -12.35 14.46 5.66
C SER A 140 -12.45 13.33 6.68
N GLN A 141 -11.63 13.34 7.74
CA GLN A 141 -11.69 12.34 8.78
C GLN A 141 -12.73 12.68 9.85
N PRO A 142 -13.46 11.70 10.37
CA PRO A 142 -14.36 11.91 11.50
C PRO A 142 -13.60 12.22 12.80
N SER A 143 -14.19 13.04 13.65
CA SER A 143 -13.60 13.55 14.90
C SER A 143 -14.52 13.31 16.09
N TYR A 144 -13.97 13.03 17.28
CA TYR A 144 -14.76 12.97 18.52
C TYR A 144 -15.28 14.35 18.95
N ARG A 145 -14.53 15.42 18.63
CA ARG A 145 -14.83 16.80 19.01
C ARG A 145 -15.49 17.63 17.90
N GLY A 146 -15.60 17.10 16.69
CA GLY A 146 -15.91 17.87 15.48
C GLY A 146 -14.68 18.60 14.89
N GLY A 147 -14.79 19.03 13.63
CA GLY A 147 -13.67 19.62 12.89
C GLY A 147 -12.63 18.60 12.40
N PRO A 148 -11.54 19.06 11.74
CA PRO A 148 -10.49 18.20 11.19
C PRO A 148 -9.72 17.48 12.30
N ILE A 149 -9.18 16.29 12.04
CA ILE A 149 -8.24 15.60 12.94
C ILE A 149 -6.87 15.43 12.29
N HIS A 150 -5.83 15.35 13.10
CA HIS A 150 -4.50 15.01 12.63
C HIS A 150 -4.43 13.50 12.34
N VAL A 151 -4.02 13.15 11.12
CA VAL A 151 -3.80 11.76 10.69
C VAL A 151 -2.35 11.40 10.95
N VAL A 152 -2.11 10.46 11.86
CA VAL A 152 -0.76 10.10 12.30
C VAL A 152 -0.05 9.11 11.37
N HIS A 153 -0.79 8.52 10.44
CA HIS A 153 -0.25 7.54 9.49
C HIS A 153 0.40 8.24 8.31
N PRO A 154 1.58 7.79 7.84
CA PRO A 154 2.42 8.48 6.86
C PRO A 154 1.90 8.31 5.42
N VAL A 155 0.62 8.60 5.17
CA VAL A 155 -0.08 8.35 3.90
C VAL A 155 0.61 9.03 2.72
N ALA A 156 1.05 10.29 2.85
CA ALA A 156 1.71 11.00 1.76
C ALA A 156 3.09 10.37 1.42
N TYR A 157 3.87 10.02 2.45
CA TYR A 157 5.19 9.40 2.25
C TYR A 157 5.10 7.99 1.68
N VAL A 158 4.23 7.14 2.25
CA VAL A 158 4.06 5.75 1.78
C VAL A 158 3.46 5.73 0.38
N GLY A 159 2.47 6.57 0.10
CA GLY A 159 1.90 6.69 -1.24
C GLY A 159 2.93 7.11 -2.29
N ALA A 160 3.72 8.16 -2.01
CA ALA A 160 4.75 8.62 -2.92
C ALA A 160 5.84 7.55 -3.14
N ALA A 161 6.25 6.84 -2.08
CA ALA A 161 7.23 5.77 -2.17
C ALA A 161 6.75 4.61 -3.07
N LEU A 162 5.48 4.21 -2.94
CA LEU A 162 4.89 3.14 -3.73
C LEU A 162 4.71 3.54 -5.19
N LEU A 163 4.24 4.77 -5.46
CA LEU A 163 4.12 5.30 -6.82
C LEU A 163 5.49 5.44 -7.50
N ALA A 164 6.51 5.93 -6.78
CA ALA A 164 7.88 5.99 -7.28
C ALA A 164 8.42 4.59 -7.59
N SER A 165 8.25 3.63 -6.67
CA SER A 165 8.72 2.27 -6.85
C SER A 165 8.07 1.58 -8.03
N LEU A 166 6.75 1.74 -8.18
CA LEU A 166 5.99 1.23 -9.30
C LEU A 166 6.44 1.87 -10.62
N GLY A 167 6.64 3.20 -10.63
CA GLY A 167 7.14 3.93 -11.80
C GLY A 167 8.54 3.48 -12.22
N ILE A 168 9.46 3.30 -11.27
CA ILE A 168 10.80 2.75 -11.50
C ILE A 168 10.70 1.34 -12.10
N ALA A 169 9.93 0.45 -11.48
CA ALA A 169 9.77 -0.92 -11.96
C ALA A 169 9.17 -0.95 -13.39
N ALA A 170 8.19 -0.10 -13.67
CA ALA A 170 7.57 -0.02 -14.99
C ALA A 170 8.55 0.55 -16.04
N ALA A 171 9.35 1.56 -15.68
CA ALA A 171 10.39 2.10 -16.56
C ALA A 171 11.49 1.07 -16.84
N LEU A 172 11.92 0.30 -15.82
CA LEU A 172 12.85 -0.82 -15.99
C LEU A 172 12.26 -1.90 -16.90
N TYR A 173 11.00 -2.27 -16.72
CA TYR A 173 10.31 -3.22 -17.61
C TYR A 173 10.28 -2.74 -19.07
N ARG A 174 9.90 -1.47 -19.32
CA ARG A 174 9.93 -0.87 -20.66
C ARG A 174 11.35 -0.84 -21.23
N ARG A 175 12.36 -0.57 -20.39
CA ARG A 175 13.76 -0.50 -20.80
C ARG A 175 14.25 -1.82 -21.39
N GLU A 176 13.76 -2.97 -20.91
CA GLU A 176 14.14 -4.28 -21.46
C GLU A 176 13.79 -4.44 -22.94
N THR A 177 12.74 -3.76 -23.42
CA THR A 177 12.31 -3.82 -24.83
C THR A 177 12.83 -2.65 -25.66
N THR A 178 12.92 -1.47 -25.06
CA THR A 178 13.27 -0.22 -25.77
C THR A 178 14.75 0.14 -25.69
N GLY A 179 15.48 -0.40 -24.71
CA GLY A 179 16.82 0.04 -24.35
C GLY A 179 16.89 1.45 -23.75
N ARG A 180 15.75 2.09 -23.43
CA ARG A 180 15.73 3.44 -22.84
C ARG A 180 15.11 3.39 -21.46
N GLY A 181 15.76 4.00 -20.47
CA GLY A 181 15.19 4.16 -19.13
C GLY A 181 14.10 5.23 -19.16
N GLY A 182 14.50 6.47 -18.92
CA GLY A 182 13.64 7.65 -18.98
C GLY A 182 13.30 8.21 -17.60
N ARG A 183 12.45 9.24 -17.57
CA ARG A 183 12.06 9.93 -16.34
C ARG A 183 10.83 9.33 -15.68
N VAL A 184 10.87 9.24 -14.36
CA VAL A 184 9.79 8.91 -13.45
C VAL A 184 9.64 10.08 -12.50
N GLN A 185 8.42 10.56 -12.29
CA GLN A 185 8.16 11.66 -11.37
C GLN A 185 6.94 11.36 -10.53
N THR A 186 7.02 11.67 -9.25
CA THR A 186 5.87 11.69 -8.34
C THR A 186 6.06 12.79 -7.30
N SER A 187 5.08 12.94 -6.42
CA SER A 187 5.15 13.89 -5.32
C SER A 187 4.46 13.37 -4.08
N LEU A 188 4.75 13.98 -2.93
CA LEU A 188 4.00 13.73 -1.70
C LEU A 188 2.51 13.99 -1.91
N MET A 189 2.15 15.03 -2.68
CA MET A 189 0.76 15.31 -3.04
C MET A 189 0.13 14.19 -3.86
N ALA A 190 0.82 13.65 -4.87
CA ALA A 190 0.34 12.48 -5.61
C ALA A 190 0.20 11.25 -4.70
N GLY A 191 1.15 11.06 -3.78
CA GLY A 191 1.11 10.03 -2.75
C GLY A 191 -0.10 10.14 -1.82
N ALA A 192 -0.45 11.35 -1.38
CA ALA A 192 -1.64 11.59 -0.58
C ALA A 192 -2.94 11.32 -1.37
N LEU A 193 -2.98 11.76 -2.63
CA LEU A 193 -4.15 11.56 -3.51
C LEU A 193 -4.40 10.09 -3.86
N LEU A 194 -3.40 9.21 -3.73
CA LEU A 194 -3.62 7.75 -3.81
C LEU A 194 -4.66 7.27 -2.78
N TYR A 195 -4.67 7.84 -1.57
CA TYR A 195 -5.58 7.46 -0.48
C TYR A 195 -6.87 8.29 -0.46
N ALA A 196 -6.89 9.42 -1.17
CA ALA A 196 -8.04 10.30 -1.29
C ALA A 196 -8.48 10.49 -2.77
N PRO A 197 -8.69 9.42 -3.56
CA PRO A 197 -9.00 9.56 -4.98
C PRO A 197 -10.47 9.94 -5.24
N LYS A 198 -11.29 10.00 -4.19
CA LYS A 198 -12.72 10.29 -4.26
C LYS A 198 -12.88 11.78 -4.57
N ALA A 199 -13.07 12.11 -5.85
CA ALA A 199 -13.45 13.45 -6.25
C ALA A 199 -14.75 13.83 -5.52
N VAL A 200 -14.68 14.90 -4.73
CA VAL A 200 -15.84 15.60 -4.19
C VAL A 200 -16.04 16.86 -5.03
N GLY A 201 -17.29 17.26 -5.24
CA GLY A 201 -17.60 18.47 -5.97
C GLY A 201 -19.07 18.83 -5.80
N ASP A 202 -19.43 20.06 -6.15
CA ASP A 202 -20.78 20.60 -5.91
C ASP A 202 -21.89 19.78 -6.57
N SER A 203 -21.55 19.02 -7.62
CA SER A 203 -22.46 18.13 -8.35
C SER A 203 -22.44 16.66 -7.88
N ILE A 204 -21.57 16.30 -6.92
CA ILE A 204 -21.47 14.95 -6.36
C ILE A 204 -22.08 15.01 -4.95
N PRO A 205 -23.25 14.38 -4.72
CA PRO A 205 -23.87 14.36 -3.40
C PRO A 205 -22.88 13.85 -2.36
N VAL A 206 -22.67 14.64 -1.29
CA VAL A 206 -21.89 14.18 -0.15
C VAL A 206 -22.59 12.96 0.42
N ARG A 207 -21.93 11.80 0.34
CA ARG A 207 -22.40 10.63 1.06
C ARG A 207 -22.05 10.84 2.54
N PRO A 208 -23.01 10.72 3.46
CA PRO A 208 -22.71 10.58 4.88
C PRO A 208 -22.13 9.18 5.11
N SER A 209 -20.92 8.94 4.59
CA SER A 209 -20.11 7.81 4.99
C SER A 209 -19.07 8.35 5.97
N ASN A 210 -19.02 7.75 7.16
CA ASN A 210 -18.07 8.04 8.25
C ASN A 210 -18.51 9.20 9.15
N MET A 211 -19.65 9.00 9.80
CA MET A 211 -20.26 9.98 10.70
C MET A 211 -19.53 10.10 12.05
N THR A 212 -18.85 9.04 12.48
CA THR A 212 -18.16 8.99 13.77
C THR A 212 -16.77 8.38 13.63
N PRO A 213 -15.83 8.67 14.56
CA PRO A 213 -14.51 8.05 14.55
C PRO A 213 -14.56 6.53 14.74
N GLN A 214 -15.65 6.00 15.28
CA GLN A 214 -15.86 4.57 15.42
C GLN A 214 -16.31 3.91 14.10
N GLY A 215 -16.80 4.70 13.15
CA GLY A 215 -17.37 4.25 11.88
C GLY A 215 -18.80 4.76 11.66
N GLY A 216 -19.31 4.52 10.46
CA GLY A 216 -20.68 4.91 10.07
C GLY A 216 -21.68 3.76 10.10
N GLY A 217 -21.25 2.56 9.68
CA GLY A 217 -22.11 1.38 9.53
C GLY A 217 -22.16 0.56 10.82
N PRO A 218 -23.35 0.20 11.37
CA PRO A 218 -23.46 -0.54 12.63
C PRO A 218 -22.71 -1.88 12.68
N PHE A 219 -22.56 -2.57 11.55
CA PHE A 219 -21.77 -3.82 11.44
C PHE A 219 -20.43 -3.63 10.71
N TYR A 220 -20.01 -2.38 10.53
CA TYR A 220 -18.79 -1.95 9.85
C TYR A 220 -18.10 -0.82 10.65
N SER A 221 -17.98 -1.04 11.96
CA SER A 221 -17.50 -0.06 12.95
C SER A 221 -16.75 -0.77 14.09
N VAL A 222 -16.10 0.03 14.95
CA VAL A 222 -15.38 -0.44 16.15
C VAL A 222 -16.20 -0.18 17.42
N PHE A 223 -16.23 -1.17 18.31
CA PHE A 223 -17.05 -1.16 19.52
C PHE A 223 -16.27 -1.65 20.74
N GLU A 224 -16.55 -1.04 21.89
CA GLU A 224 -16.03 -1.45 23.19
C GLU A 224 -16.81 -2.65 23.75
N CYS A 225 -16.11 -3.61 24.35
CA CYS A 225 -16.66 -4.78 25.01
C CYS A 225 -16.67 -4.63 26.54
N ALA A 226 -17.23 -5.61 27.26
CA ALA A 226 -17.37 -5.54 28.73
C ALA A 226 -16.04 -5.43 29.50
N ASP A 227 -14.94 -5.88 28.89
CA ASP A 227 -13.58 -5.88 29.44
C ASP A 227 -12.76 -4.64 29.05
N GLY A 228 -13.37 -3.66 28.36
CA GLY A 228 -12.69 -2.44 27.88
C GLY A 228 -11.86 -2.64 26.61
N GLU A 229 -11.79 -3.88 26.11
CA GLU A 229 -11.19 -4.21 24.82
C GLU A 229 -12.13 -3.81 23.66
N TRP A 230 -11.55 -3.53 22.50
CA TRP A 230 -12.31 -3.04 21.34
C TRP A 230 -12.31 -4.08 20.22
N ILE A 231 -13.47 -4.30 19.59
CA ILE A 231 -13.63 -5.17 18.42
C ILE A 231 -14.02 -4.32 17.21
N GLN A 232 -13.35 -4.54 16.09
CA GLN A 232 -13.78 -4.07 14.78
C GLN A 232 -14.67 -5.12 14.11
N LEU A 233 -15.86 -4.72 13.66
CA LEU A 233 -16.69 -5.49 12.73
C LEU A 233 -16.44 -5.02 11.28
N GLY A 234 -16.37 -5.96 10.34
CA GLY A 234 -16.04 -5.72 8.92
C GLY A 234 -17.09 -6.22 7.94
N CYS A 235 -18.37 -6.17 8.29
CA CYS A 235 -19.45 -6.77 7.50
C CYS A 235 -19.80 -5.91 6.27
N ILE A 236 -19.11 -6.15 5.15
CA ILE A 236 -19.20 -5.33 3.93
C ILE A 236 -20.43 -5.63 3.04
N HIS A 237 -21.11 -6.75 3.26
CA HIS A 237 -22.32 -7.13 2.53
C HIS A 237 -23.37 -7.76 3.44
N SER A 238 -24.60 -7.86 2.94
CA SER A 238 -25.78 -8.33 3.69
C SER A 238 -25.56 -9.69 4.37
N GLY A 239 -24.98 -10.66 3.66
CA GLY A 239 -24.69 -11.98 4.25
C GLY A 239 -23.84 -11.92 5.54
N PHE A 240 -22.84 -11.04 5.62
CA PHE A 240 -22.05 -10.88 6.85
C PHE A 240 -22.84 -10.17 7.95
N VAL A 241 -23.68 -9.19 7.58
CA VAL A 241 -24.56 -8.49 8.53
C VAL A 241 -25.52 -9.48 9.18
N ASP A 242 -26.15 -10.36 8.41
CA ASP A 242 -27.10 -11.34 8.93
C ASP A 242 -26.42 -12.32 9.90
N LEU A 243 -25.22 -12.80 9.56
CA LEU A 243 -24.43 -13.68 10.43
C LEU A 243 -24.06 -12.96 11.74
N ALA A 244 -23.57 -11.73 11.65
CA ALA A 244 -23.20 -10.94 12.82
C ALA A 244 -24.41 -10.64 13.71
N ALA A 245 -25.53 -10.20 13.12
CA ALA A 245 -26.76 -9.90 13.85
C ALA A 245 -27.32 -11.11 14.59
N ALA A 246 -27.21 -12.30 13.99
CA ALA A 246 -27.61 -13.56 14.61
C ALA A 246 -26.73 -13.90 15.83
N VAL A 247 -25.41 -13.82 15.70
CA VAL A 247 -24.46 -14.13 16.79
C VAL A 247 -24.54 -13.10 17.93
N ILE A 248 -24.67 -11.82 17.60
CA ILE A 248 -24.79 -10.73 18.58
C ILE A 248 -26.15 -10.77 19.30
N GLY A 249 -27.14 -11.49 18.75
CA GLY A 249 -28.46 -11.66 19.36
C GLY A 249 -29.42 -10.49 19.08
N VAL A 250 -29.16 -9.71 18.02
CA VAL A 250 -29.96 -8.53 17.66
C VAL A 250 -30.83 -8.74 16.42
N ALA A 251 -30.67 -9.86 15.70
CA ALA A 251 -31.43 -10.18 14.50
C ALA A 251 -32.95 -10.12 14.70
N ALA A 252 -33.47 -10.76 15.76
CA ALA A 252 -34.92 -10.77 16.02
C ALA A 252 -35.47 -9.37 16.28
N THR A 253 -34.73 -8.54 17.03
CA THR A 253 -35.08 -7.14 17.29
C THR A 253 -35.11 -6.32 16.01
N ILE A 254 -34.10 -6.47 15.16
CA ILE A 254 -34.01 -5.76 13.88
C ILE A 254 -35.20 -6.12 12.98
N TYR A 255 -35.41 -7.42 12.72
CA TYR A 255 -36.41 -7.86 11.73
C TYR A 255 -37.85 -7.73 12.20
N SER A 256 -38.08 -7.66 13.52
CA SER A 256 -39.44 -7.43 14.07
C SER A 256 -39.85 -5.97 14.07
N ASN A 257 -38.90 -5.03 13.89
CA ASN A 257 -39.17 -3.59 13.89
C ASN A 257 -38.58 -2.91 12.63
N PRO A 258 -39.00 -3.32 11.42
CA PRO A 258 -38.44 -2.82 10.16
C PRO A 258 -38.68 -1.32 9.94
N GLU A 259 -39.72 -0.75 10.56
CA GLU A 259 -39.96 0.69 10.59
C GLU A 259 -38.90 1.48 11.36
N GLU A 260 -38.27 0.86 12.36
CA GLU A 260 -37.28 1.46 13.24
C GLU A 260 -35.84 1.22 12.76
N TYR A 261 -35.53 -0.01 12.35
CA TYR A 261 -34.16 -0.43 12.00
C TYR A 261 -33.96 -0.67 10.50
N GLY A 262 -35.00 -0.54 9.68
CA GLY A 262 -34.95 -0.91 8.27
C GLY A 262 -34.73 -2.40 8.08
N ASP A 263 -33.93 -2.77 7.08
CA ASP A 263 -33.52 -4.16 6.86
C ASP A 263 -32.32 -4.58 7.75
N GLY A 264 -31.90 -3.72 8.70
CA GLY A 264 -30.73 -3.93 9.55
C GLY A 264 -29.38 -3.77 8.84
N ARG A 265 -29.39 -3.50 7.53
CA ARG A 265 -28.21 -3.52 6.67
C ARG A 265 -27.94 -2.11 6.12
N TRP A 266 -28.99 -1.43 5.67
CA TRP A 266 -28.97 -0.06 5.16
C TRP A 266 -29.99 0.78 5.91
N PRO A 267 -29.57 1.49 6.96
CA PRO A 267 -30.46 2.40 7.67
C PRO A 267 -31.04 3.43 6.70
N ARG A 268 -32.37 3.60 6.76
CA ARG A 268 -33.15 4.52 5.93
C ARG A 268 -32.78 6.00 6.13
N ASP A 269 -32.31 6.34 7.33
CA ASP A 269 -31.95 7.68 7.75
C ASP A 269 -30.95 7.62 8.92
N GLU A 270 -30.41 8.78 9.31
CA GLU A 270 -29.42 8.91 10.39
C GLU A 270 -29.98 8.48 11.75
N GLN A 271 -31.29 8.67 11.99
CA GLN A 271 -31.90 8.29 13.24
C GLN A 271 -31.95 6.76 13.40
N ALA A 272 -32.40 6.05 12.35
CA ALA A 272 -32.37 4.59 12.30
C ALA A 272 -30.93 4.05 12.43
N ARG A 273 -29.97 4.71 11.76
CA ARG A 273 -28.54 4.34 11.83
C ARG A 273 -28.02 4.42 13.25
N LYS A 274 -28.29 5.52 13.95
CA LYS A 274 -27.86 5.72 15.34
C LYS A 274 -28.47 4.68 16.26
N LYS A 275 -29.78 4.44 16.17
CA LYS A 275 -30.47 3.43 16.99
C LYS A 275 -29.90 2.02 16.78
N LEU A 276 -29.63 1.66 15.54
CA LEU A 276 -29.02 0.35 15.22
C LEU A 276 -27.57 0.26 15.72
N PHE A 277 -26.79 1.35 15.61
CA PHE A 277 -25.44 1.42 16.15
C PHE A 277 -25.44 1.24 17.67
N ASP A 278 -26.31 1.96 18.38
CA ASP A 278 -26.47 1.86 19.83
C ASP A 278 -26.88 0.44 20.23
N LEU A 279 -27.82 -0.19 19.51
CA LEU A 279 -28.24 -1.57 19.75
C LEU A 279 -27.07 -2.57 19.66
N VAL A 280 -26.23 -2.44 18.63
CA VAL A 280 -25.04 -3.29 18.48
C VAL A 280 -24.00 -3.00 19.56
N ALA A 281 -23.76 -1.73 19.87
CA ALA A 281 -22.81 -1.31 20.90
C ALA A 281 -23.19 -1.85 22.29
N GLU A 282 -24.45 -1.70 22.70
CA GLU A 282 -24.94 -2.18 23.99
C GLU A 282 -24.89 -3.71 24.06
N ALA A 283 -25.18 -4.41 22.96
CA ALA A 283 -25.03 -5.87 22.93
C ALA A 283 -23.57 -6.29 23.11
N LEU A 284 -22.62 -5.68 22.39
CA LEU A 284 -21.20 -6.01 22.49
C LEU A 284 -20.62 -5.69 23.88
N LYS A 285 -21.15 -4.70 24.60
CA LYS A 285 -20.79 -4.40 26.00
C LYS A 285 -21.19 -5.46 27.03
N THR A 286 -21.98 -6.47 26.67
CA THR A 286 -22.44 -7.49 27.63
C THR A 286 -21.44 -8.60 27.92
N ARG A 287 -20.43 -8.80 27.07
CA ARG A 287 -19.45 -9.90 27.17
C ARG A 287 -18.03 -9.39 26.88
N PRO A 288 -16.99 -10.06 27.39
CA PRO A 288 -15.60 -9.72 27.07
C PRO A 288 -15.29 -9.97 25.59
N ALA A 289 -14.35 -9.19 25.03
CA ALA A 289 -14.05 -9.22 23.61
C ALA A 289 -13.64 -10.61 23.11
N ARG A 290 -12.87 -11.36 23.91
CA ARG A 290 -12.44 -12.72 23.56
C ARG A 290 -13.62 -13.65 23.26
N ALA A 291 -14.68 -13.58 24.07
CA ALA A 291 -15.85 -14.44 23.92
C ALA A 291 -16.64 -14.09 22.64
N TRP A 292 -16.76 -12.80 22.33
CA TRP A 292 -17.37 -12.36 21.07
C TRP A 292 -16.57 -12.81 19.85
N ILE A 293 -15.25 -12.61 19.87
CA ILE A 293 -14.39 -12.98 18.75
C ILE A 293 -14.42 -14.48 18.47
N GLU A 294 -14.49 -15.32 19.50
CA GLU A 294 -14.62 -16.77 19.33
C GLU A 294 -15.91 -17.14 18.57
N ASP A 295 -17.06 -16.63 19.03
CA ASP A 295 -18.36 -16.94 18.43
C ASP A 295 -18.50 -16.33 17.02
N LEU A 296 -18.11 -15.06 16.84
CA LEU A 296 -18.21 -14.36 15.56
C LEU A 296 -17.34 -15.04 14.50
N ARG A 297 -16.11 -15.44 14.85
CA ARG A 297 -15.24 -16.17 13.92
C ARG A 297 -15.76 -17.56 13.60
N ALA A 298 -16.35 -18.26 14.58
CA ALA A 298 -16.97 -19.56 14.35
C ALA A 298 -18.13 -19.47 13.33
N ALA A 299 -18.78 -18.31 13.23
CA ALA A 299 -19.83 -18.01 12.25
C ALA A 299 -19.32 -17.38 10.94
N ASP A 300 -18.01 -17.34 10.68
CA ASP A 300 -17.38 -16.70 9.51
C ASP A 300 -17.72 -15.19 9.39
N VAL A 301 -17.88 -14.49 10.52
CA VAL A 301 -18.06 -13.02 10.54
C VAL A 301 -16.68 -12.34 10.50
N PRO A 302 -16.43 -11.38 9.58
CA PRO A 302 -15.22 -10.56 9.59
C PRO A 302 -15.16 -9.69 10.86
N CYS A 303 -14.31 -10.07 11.80
CA CYS A 303 -14.08 -9.33 13.03
C CYS A 303 -12.68 -9.60 13.61
N ASP A 304 -12.14 -8.63 14.35
CA ASP A 304 -10.95 -8.82 15.17
C ASP A 304 -10.84 -7.77 16.27
N VAL A 305 -10.02 -8.06 17.28
CA VAL A 305 -9.68 -7.12 18.36
C VAL A 305 -8.75 -6.03 17.82
N VAL A 306 -8.95 -4.80 18.27
CA VAL A 306 -8.05 -3.68 18.01
C VAL A 306 -6.81 -3.82 18.88
N ARG A 307 -5.66 -3.95 18.23
CA ARG A 307 -4.36 -4.15 18.88
C ARG A 307 -3.53 -2.87 18.84
N SER A 308 -2.46 -2.85 19.63
CA SER A 308 -1.28 -2.03 19.36
C SER A 308 -0.38 -2.70 18.30
N ALA A 309 0.50 -1.93 17.66
CA ALA A 309 1.49 -2.49 16.74
C ALA A 309 2.43 -3.50 17.45
N HIS A 310 2.77 -3.27 18.72
CA HIS A 310 3.62 -4.19 19.48
C HIS A 310 2.93 -5.54 19.74
N GLU A 311 1.62 -5.55 19.99
CA GLU A 311 0.84 -6.79 20.04
C GLU A 311 0.71 -7.44 18.65
N ALA A 312 0.54 -6.63 17.61
CA ALA A 312 0.52 -7.09 16.22
C ALA A 312 1.79 -7.87 15.85
N MET A 313 2.97 -7.44 16.31
CA MET A 313 4.24 -8.14 16.09
C MET A 313 4.31 -9.54 16.75
N ARG A 314 3.34 -9.90 17.59
CA ARG A 314 3.18 -11.24 18.19
C ARG A 314 2.03 -12.02 17.58
N ASP A 315 1.26 -11.43 16.66
CA ASP A 315 0.13 -12.09 16.03
C ASP A 315 0.62 -13.28 15.17
N PRO A 316 0.02 -14.48 15.33
CA PRO A 316 0.43 -15.68 14.60
C PRO A 316 0.47 -15.52 13.07
N GLN A 317 -0.46 -14.77 12.48
CA GLN A 317 -0.50 -14.57 11.04
C GLN A 317 0.54 -13.55 10.58
N ILE A 318 0.77 -12.48 11.34
CA ILE A 318 1.84 -11.51 11.05
C ILE A 318 3.21 -12.20 11.07
N LEU A 319 3.45 -13.04 12.09
CA LEU A 319 4.67 -13.85 12.19
C LEU A 319 4.79 -14.87 11.04
N HIS A 320 3.71 -15.61 10.74
CA HIS A 320 3.67 -16.55 9.62
C HIS A 320 3.94 -15.87 8.27
N ASN A 321 3.44 -14.66 8.08
CA ASN A 321 3.70 -13.87 6.90
C ASN A 321 5.14 -13.36 6.80
N GLY A 322 5.95 -13.49 7.86
CA GLY A 322 7.32 -12.97 7.90
C GLY A 322 7.36 -11.44 7.96
N LEU A 323 6.31 -10.81 8.48
CA LEU A 323 6.19 -9.34 8.58
C LEU A 323 6.91 -8.76 9.80
N VAL A 324 7.54 -9.60 10.63
CA VAL A 324 8.46 -9.19 11.69
C VAL A 324 9.83 -9.76 11.38
N HIS A 325 10.75 -8.89 11.02
CA HIS A 325 12.14 -9.23 10.75
C HIS A 325 13.03 -8.84 11.93
N ARG A 326 14.01 -9.68 12.28
CA ARG A 326 15.00 -9.40 13.31
C ARG A 326 16.33 -9.05 12.64
N LEU A 327 16.94 -7.96 13.08
CA LEU A 327 18.17 -7.45 12.46
C LEU A 327 19.03 -6.77 13.52
N ASP A 328 20.33 -7.06 13.51
CA ASP A 328 21.30 -6.37 14.35
C ASP A 328 21.71 -5.06 13.67
N ASP A 329 21.16 -3.94 14.14
CA ASP A 329 21.46 -2.60 13.65
C ASP A 329 22.71 -2.07 14.35
N PRO A 330 23.69 -1.51 13.62
CA PRO A 330 24.94 -1.06 14.22
C PRO A 330 24.79 0.08 15.24
N VAL A 331 23.65 0.80 15.23
CA VAL A 331 23.40 1.93 16.13
C VAL A 331 22.37 1.59 17.21
N LEU A 332 21.33 0.82 16.87
CA LEU A 332 20.21 0.48 17.76
C LEU A 332 20.34 -0.92 18.40
N GLY A 333 21.35 -1.71 18.01
CA GLY A 333 21.53 -3.10 18.44
C GLY A 333 20.48 -4.02 17.84
N LEU A 334 20.08 -5.07 18.58
CA LEU A 334 19.08 -6.02 18.09
C LEU A 334 17.71 -5.35 17.95
N THR A 335 17.27 -5.20 16.71
CA THR A 335 15.97 -4.63 16.36
C THR A 335 15.00 -5.71 15.89
N ARG A 336 13.71 -5.44 16.09
CA ARG A 336 12.59 -6.05 15.36
C ARG A 336 11.98 -4.97 14.47
N MET A 337 11.64 -5.29 13.23
CA MET A 337 11.10 -4.32 12.27
C MET A 337 10.13 -4.97 11.28
N THR A 338 9.44 -4.15 10.49
CA THR A 338 8.57 -4.65 9.41
C THR A 338 9.34 -5.55 8.43
N GLY A 339 8.72 -6.61 7.94
CA GLY A 339 9.32 -7.59 7.04
C GLY A 339 9.25 -7.22 5.56
N LEU A 340 9.13 -8.24 4.71
CA LEU A 340 8.97 -8.09 3.26
C LEU A 340 7.47 -8.09 2.92
N PRO A 341 6.92 -6.99 2.34
CA PRO A 341 5.47 -6.88 2.14
C PRO A 341 4.95 -7.60 0.87
N ILE A 342 5.86 -8.08 0.00
CA ILE A 342 5.55 -8.81 -1.22
C ILE A 342 6.35 -10.11 -1.21
N LYS A 343 5.67 -11.24 -1.41
CA LYS A 343 6.28 -12.56 -1.57
C LYS A 343 6.24 -12.98 -3.03
N PHE A 344 7.35 -13.56 -3.46
CA PHE A 344 7.55 -14.12 -4.80
C PHE A 344 7.85 -15.61 -4.65
N SER A 345 7.18 -16.46 -5.43
CA SER A 345 7.33 -17.92 -5.33
C SER A 345 8.69 -18.42 -5.83
N GLU A 346 9.24 -17.80 -6.88
CA GLU A 346 10.46 -18.30 -7.54
C GLU A 346 11.67 -17.38 -7.34
N THR A 347 11.47 -16.06 -7.27
CA THR A 347 12.56 -15.07 -7.06
C THR A 347 12.40 -14.33 -5.73
N PRO A 348 12.59 -14.99 -4.58
CA PRO A 348 12.26 -14.41 -3.28
C PRO A 348 13.05 -13.13 -3.00
N ALA A 349 12.35 -12.12 -2.47
CA ALA A 349 12.95 -10.92 -1.89
C ALA A 349 13.72 -11.24 -0.60
N ARG A 350 14.71 -10.41 -0.24
CA ARG A 350 15.57 -10.62 0.93
C ARG A 350 15.99 -9.29 1.55
N VAL A 351 15.87 -9.18 2.87
CA VAL A 351 16.57 -8.14 3.64
C VAL A 351 18.06 -8.51 3.66
N ARG A 352 18.91 -7.68 3.04
CA ARG A 352 20.34 -8.00 2.82
C ARG A 352 21.23 -7.77 4.05
N GLY A 353 20.79 -6.92 4.96
CA GLY A 353 21.56 -6.53 6.14
C GLY A 353 21.00 -5.25 6.76
N PRO A 354 21.60 -4.76 7.86
CA PRO A 354 21.24 -3.47 8.46
C PRO A 354 21.60 -2.31 7.54
N ARG A 355 21.21 -1.10 7.94
CA ARG A 355 21.83 0.12 7.39
C ARG A 355 23.33 0.15 7.73
N PRO A 356 24.16 0.85 6.95
CA PRO A 356 25.54 1.10 7.33
C PRO A 356 25.64 2.21 8.39
N ASP A 357 26.69 2.16 9.21
CA ASP A 357 27.06 3.19 10.19
C ASP A 357 28.30 3.99 9.77
N THR A 358 28.95 3.61 8.68
CA THR A 358 30.15 4.23 8.13
C THR A 358 30.03 4.39 6.61
N ALA A 359 30.60 5.45 6.06
CA ALA A 359 30.67 5.64 4.61
C ALA A 359 31.93 5.00 4.02
N THR A 360 31.81 4.38 2.83
CA THR A 360 32.98 3.99 2.06
C THR A 360 33.53 5.20 1.29
N HIS A 361 34.78 5.57 1.55
CA HIS A 361 35.54 6.48 0.70
C HIS A 361 35.98 5.72 -0.56
N ASN A 362 35.59 6.18 -1.75
CA ASN A 362 35.88 5.53 -3.04
C ASN A 362 35.13 4.21 -3.28
N ALA A 363 33.82 4.17 -3.03
CA ALA A 363 32.99 3.04 -3.45
C ALA A 363 33.26 2.70 -4.93
N ALA A 364 33.49 1.42 -5.21
CA ALA A 364 33.75 0.96 -6.58
C ALA A 364 32.58 1.38 -7.48
N PRO A 365 32.85 1.95 -8.67
CA PRO A 365 31.80 2.39 -9.55
C PRO A 365 30.93 1.18 -9.94
N PRO A 366 29.62 1.36 -10.14
CA PRO A 366 28.73 0.27 -10.53
C PRO A 366 29.32 -0.53 -11.68
N GLN A 367 29.25 -1.86 -11.62
CA GLN A 367 29.47 -2.65 -12.83
C GLN A 367 28.27 -2.40 -13.74
N GLN A 368 28.52 -2.21 -15.04
CA GLN A 368 27.43 -1.99 -15.98
C GLN A 368 26.54 -3.23 -15.95
N SER A 369 25.25 -3.03 -15.66
CA SER A 369 24.28 -4.12 -15.75
C SER A 369 24.42 -4.80 -17.10
N PRO A 370 24.50 -6.15 -17.17
CA PRO A 370 24.50 -6.84 -18.44
C PRO A 370 23.22 -6.43 -19.19
N SER A 371 23.36 -5.65 -20.24
CA SER A 371 22.26 -5.38 -21.15
C SER A 371 21.92 -6.70 -21.83
N PHE A 372 20.66 -7.14 -21.73
CA PHE A 372 20.26 -8.40 -22.35
C PHE A 372 20.36 -8.31 -23.87
N PRO A 373 20.68 -9.41 -24.57
CA PRO A 373 20.44 -9.50 -26.00
C PRO A 373 18.94 -9.32 -26.27
N ARG A 374 18.59 -8.28 -27.04
CA ARG A 374 17.22 -7.92 -27.43
C ARG A 374 16.48 -9.15 -27.97
N LYS A 375 15.53 -9.70 -27.21
CA LYS A 375 14.76 -10.89 -27.61
C LYS A 375 13.66 -10.62 -28.65
N ARG A 376 13.33 -9.36 -28.91
CA ARG A 376 12.38 -8.95 -29.96
C ARG A 376 13.06 -7.97 -30.90
N GLU A 377 13.11 -8.30 -32.19
CA GLU A 377 13.22 -7.25 -33.20
C GLU A 377 12.01 -6.31 -33.02
N PRO A 378 12.22 -4.98 -33.03
CA PRO A 378 11.13 -4.02 -32.88
C PRO A 378 10.14 -4.22 -34.02
N THR A 379 9.03 -4.91 -33.75
CA THR A 379 7.90 -4.99 -34.66
C THR A 379 7.21 -3.64 -34.67
N HIS A 380 7.56 -2.82 -35.66
CA HIS A 380 7.02 -1.49 -35.95
C HIS A 380 7.38 -0.38 -34.96
N SER A 381 7.51 0.82 -35.54
CA SER A 381 8.12 2.02 -34.97
C SER A 381 7.87 2.18 -33.47
N PRO A 382 8.91 2.40 -32.65
CA PRO A 382 8.70 2.75 -31.25
C PRO A 382 7.94 4.07 -31.23
N ASN A 383 6.65 4.01 -30.93
CA ASN A 383 5.91 5.21 -30.60
C ASN A 383 6.55 5.71 -29.31
N ALA A 384 7.34 6.78 -29.39
CA ALA A 384 7.98 7.41 -28.24
C ALA A 384 6.96 7.88 -27.17
N THR A 385 5.67 7.81 -27.51
CA THR A 385 4.49 8.12 -26.71
C THR A 385 3.86 6.91 -26.02
N ALA A 386 4.34 5.67 -26.24
CA ALA A 386 3.77 4.48 -25.63
C ALA A 386 4.10 4.40 -24.12
N LEU A 387 3.07 4.19 -23.31
CA LEU A 387 3.18 4.01 -21.86
C LEU A 387 3.94 2.69 -21.52
N PRO A 388 4.56 2.58 -20.32
CA PRO A 388 5.49 1.50 -20.01
C PRO A 388 4.95 0.07 -20.08
N LEU A 389 3.64 -0.13 -19.87
CA LEU A 389 2.98 -1.43 -19.94
C LEU A 389 2.14 -1.59 -21.21
N SER A 390 2.35 -0.74 -22.23
CA SER A 390 1.71 -0.89 -23.54
C SER A 390 1.91 -2.30 -24.10
N GLY A 391 0.82 -2.98 -24.42
CA GLY A 391 0.83 -4.36 -24.93
C GLY A 391 0.80 -5.45 -23.87
N VAL A 392 0.81 -5.10 -22.58
CA VAL A 392 0.57 -6.05 -21.48
C VAL A 392 -0.93 -6.20 -21.28
N ARG A 393 -1.43 -7.44 -21.26
CA ARG A 393 -2.84 -7.74 -20.95
C ARG A 393 -3.00 -8.31 -19.55
N ILE A 394 -3.98 -7.82 -18.81
CA ILE A 394 -4.26 -8.25 -17.44
C ILE A 394 -5.72 -8.66 -17.30
N MET A 395 -5.94 -9.86 -16.79
CA MET A 395 -7.25 -10.32 -16.34
C MET A 395 -7.41 -10.00 -14.85
N GLU A 396 -8.32 -9.10 -14.51
CA GLU A 396 -8.56 -8.67 -13.13
C GLU A 396 -9.84 -9.31 -12.58
N MET A 397 -9.71 -10.20 -11.61
CA MET A 397 -10.79 -10.85 -10.88
C MET A 397 -10.84 -10.33 -9.45
N THR A 398 -11.16 -9.05 -9.30
CA THR A 398 -11.08 -8.38 -8.00
C THR A 398 -12.33 -7.60 -7.64
N ASN A 399 -12.53 -7.37 -6.33
CA ASN A 399 -13.65 -6.64 -5.76
C ASN A 399 -13.18 -5.49 -4.84
N VAL A 400 -14.03 -4.48 -4.68
CA VAL A 400 -13.86 -3.40 -3.67
C VAL A 400 -12.63 -2.51 -3.95
N ILE A 401 -11.64 -2.38 -3.07
CA ILE A 401 -10.60 -1.34 -3.19
C ILE A 401 -9.25 -1.91 -3.59
N ALA A 402 -8.61 -2.77 -2.79
CA ALA A 402 -7.20 -3.13 -2.99
C ALA A 402 -6.90 -3.71 -4.39
N GLY A 403 -7.66 -4.72 -4.81
CA GLY A 403 -7.49 -5.31 -6.14
C GLY A 403 -7.80 -4.34 -7.27
N PRO A 404 -8.94 -3.63 -7.24
CA PRO A 404 -9.26 -2.63 -8.26
C PRO A 404 -8.23 -1.49 -8.33
N VAL A 405 -7.72 -0.98 -7.21
CA VAL A 405 -6.63 0.02 -7.21
C VAL A 405 -5.38 -0.52 -7.91
N ALA A 406 -4.99 -1.78 -7.66
CA ALA A 406 -3.86 -2.39 -8.34
C ALA A 406 -4.05 -2.40 -9.86
N GLY A 407 -5.21 -2.86 -10.34
CA GLY A 407 -5.51 -2.87 -11.76
C GLY A 407 -5.63 -1.47 -12.37
N ARG A 408 -6.12 -0.49 -11.61
CA ARG A 408 -6.17 0.93 -12.05
C ARG A 408 -4.76 1.47 -12.27
N LEU A 409 -3.85 1.28 -11.31
CA LEU A 409 -2.46 1.73 -11.44
C LEU A 409 -1.76 1.07 -12.64
N LEU A 410 -2.04 -0.21 -12.90
CA LEU A 410 -1.50 -0.92 -14.06
C LEU A 410 -2.09 -0.40 -15.39
N ALA A 411 -3.39 -0.06 -15.41
CA ALA A 411 -4.02 0.57 -16.57
C ALA A 411 -3.49 1.98 -16.83
N ASP A 412 -3.24 2.77 -15.78
CA ASP A 412 -2.62 4.11 -15.88
C ASP A 412 -1.19 4.05 -16.45
N LEU A 413 -0.50 2.92 -16.28
CA LEU A 413 0.78 2.62 -16.91
C LEU A 413 0.67 2.01 -18.32
N GLY A 414 -0.54 1.87 -18.86
CA GLY A 414 -0.82 1.45 -20.24
C GLY A 414 -1.20 -0.01 -20.45
N ALA A 415 -1.42 -0.79 -19.38
CA ALA A 415 -1.87 -2.18 -19.53
C ALA A 415 -3.34 -2.26 -20.01
N ASP A 416 -3.65 -3.25 -20.85
CA ASP A 416 -5.02 -3.62 -21.23
C ASP A 416 -5.64 -4.45 -20.10
N VAL A 417 -6.28 -3.78 -19.15
CA VAL A 417 -6.91 -4.40 -17.97
C VAL A 417 -8.37 -4.73 -18.26
N ILE A 418 -8.69 -6.03 -18.18
CA ILE A 418 -10.04 -6.57 -18.35
C ILE A 418 -10.54 -7.03 -16.98
N LYS A 419 -11.43 -6.25 -16.38
CA LYS A 419 -12.15 -6.60 -15.16
C LYS A 419 -13.15 -7.71 -15.47
N PHE A 420 -12.95 -8.88 -14.88
CA PHE A 420 -13.74 -10.07 -15.05
C PHE A 420 -14.64 -10.26 -13.82
N GLU A 421 -15.93 -10.02 -13.98
CA GLU A 421 -16.90 -9.94 -12.90
C GLU A 421 -17.95 -11.05 -12.99
N SER A 422 -18.60 -11.34 -11.86
CA SER A 422 -19.80 -12.17 -11.84
C SER A 422 -21.00 -11.44 -12.48
N PRO A 423 -22.12 -12.13 -12.74
CA PRO A 423 -23.38 -11.49 -13.14
C PRO A 423 -23.88 -10.43 -12.16
N ASP A 424 -23.56 -10.57 -10.87
CA ASP A 424 -23.94 -9.61 -9.83
C ASP A 424 -23.00 -8.37 -9.81
N GLY A 425 -21.89 -8.43 -10.57
CA GLY A 425 -20.86 -7.40 -10.61
C GLY A 425 -19.98 -7.33 -9.36
N ASP A 426 -19.09 -6.33 -9.32
CA ASP A 426 -18.33 -5.95 -8.14
C ASP A 426 -19.25 -5.43 -7.02
N ILE A 427 -19.01 -5.89 -5.79
CA ILE A 427 -19.78 -5.53 -4.57
C ILE A 427 -19.81 -4.01 -4.32
N SER A 428 -18.84 -3.26 -4.84
CA SER A 428 -18.80 -1.81 -4.72
C SER A 428 -19.69 -1.05 -5.73
N ARG A 429 -20.28 -1.73 -6.73
CA ARG A 429 -21.18 -1.08 -7.72
C ARG A 429 -22.46 -0.50 -7.10
N PRO A 430 -23.22 -1.21 -6.24
CA PRO A 430 -24.42 -0.68 -5.60
C PRO A 430 -24.13 0.50 -4.65
N ALA A 431 -22.91 0.61 -4.13
CA ALA A 431 -22.43 1.78 -3.40
C ALA A 431 -22.23 3.02 -4.29
N GLY A 432 -22.88 3.07 -5.46
CA GLY A 432 -23.20 4.20 -6.30
C GLY A 432 -22.05 5.15 -6.64
N GLY A 433 -21.21 4.66 -7.55
CA GLY A 433 -20.53 5.52 -8.52
C GLY A 433 -19.13 5.91 -8.10
N ALA A 434 -18.97 6.92 -7.22
CA ALA A 434 -17.70 7.64 -7.08
C ALA A 434 -16.50 6.76 -6.72
N GLY A 435 -16.64 5.87 -5.72
CA GLY A 435 -15.58 4.91 -5.36
C GLY A 435 -15.30 3.92 -6.50
N PHE A 436 -16.34 3.23 -6.97
CA PHE A 436 -16.23 2.27 -8.06
C PHE A 436 -15.57 2.87 -9.31
N ILE A 437 -15.98 4.08 -9.69
CA ILE A 437 -15.43 4.81 -10.83
C ILE A 437 -13.96 5.14 -10.58
N ALA A 438 -13.60 5.67 -9.41
CA ALA A 438 -12.23 6.09 -9.11
C ALA A 438 -11.22 4.93 -9.23
N PHE A 439 -11.49 3.78 -8.61
CA PHE A 439 -10.55 2.65 -8.63
C PHE A 439 -10.76 1.68 -9.81
N ASN A 440 -11.73 1.89 -10.70
CA ASN A 440 -11.89 1.09 -11.93
C ASN A 440 -11.75 1.89 -13.24
N ALA A 441 -11.44 3.17 -13.18
CA ALA A 441 -11.26 3.97 -14.39
C ALA A 441 -10.12 3.42 -15.28
N GLY A 442 -10.25 3.56 -16.59
CA GLY A 442 -9.24 3.09 -17.56
C GLY A 442 -9.30 1.59 -17.89
N LYS A 443 -10.28 0.85 -17.37
CA LYS A 443 -10.44 -0.60 -17.59
C LYS A 443 -11.59 -0.93 -18.53
N ARG A 444 -11.49 -2.09 -19.18
CA ARG A 444 -12.65 -2.76 -19.82
C ARG A 444 -13.25 -3.74 -18.84
N ALA A 445 -14.56 -3.97 -18.89
CA ALA A 445 -15.23 -4.92 -18.00
C ALA A 445 -15.99 -5.98 -18.80
N MET A 446 -16.05 -7.20 -18.26
CA MET A 446 -16.80 -8.32 -18.80
C MET A 446 -17.44 -9.07 -17.64
N SER A 447 -18.74 -9.37 -17.78
CA SER A 447 -19.50 -10.14 -16.78
C SER A 447 -19.73 -11.56 -17.29
N VAL A 448 -19.31 -12.56 -16.49
CA VAL A 448 -19.35 -13.98 -16.84
C VAL A 448 -19.73 -14.81 -15.62
N ASN A 449 -20.63 -15.78 -15.80
CA ASN A 449 -20.99 -16.72 -14.76
C ASN A 449 -20.04 -17.93 -14.73
N THR A 450 -18.98 -17.89 -13.92
CA THR A 450 -18.02 -19.01 -13.76
C THR A 450 -18.57 -20.23 -13.01
N ARG A 451 -19.87 -20.25 -12.68
CA ARG A 451 -20.55 -21.44 -12.15
C ARG A 451 -20.94 -22.43 -13.26
N THR A 452 -21.00 -21.99 -14.52
CA THR A 452 -21.26 -22.87 -15.67
C THR A 452 -19.94 -23.28 -16.34
N ASP A 453 -19.95 -24.39 -17.07
CA ASP A 453 -18.74 -24.87 -17.76
C ASP A 453 -18.32 -23.92 -18.90
N GLU A 454 -19.28 -23.30 -19.60
CA GLU A 454 -19.00 -22.27 -20.60
C GLU A 454 -18.34 -21.03 -19.97
N GLY A 455 -18.77 -20.64 -18.77
CA GLY A 455 -18.17 -19.53 -18.05
C GLY A 455 -16.73 -19.81 -17.63
N LYS A 456 -16.45 -21.03 -17.17
CA LYS A 456 -15.08 -21.49 -16.88
C LYS A 456 -14.23 -21.52 -18.15
N ASP A 457 -14.78 -21.96 -19.28
CA ASP A 457 -14.10 -21.93 -20.58
C ASP A 457 -13.73 -20.52 -21.03
N ILE A 458 -14.63 -19.55 -20.86
CA ILE A 458 -14.32 -18.13 -21.15
C ILE A 458 -13.20 -17.63 -20.25
N ALA A 459 -13.24 -17.95 -18.95
CA ALA A 459 -12.19 -17.58 -18.00
C ALA A 459 -10.83 -18.14 -18.41
N ARG A 460 -10.76 -19.45 -18.75
CA ARG A 460 -9.55 -20.12 -19.24
C ARG A 460 -9.00 -19.50 -20.53
N ARG A 461 -9.88 -19.17 -21.48
CA ARG A 461 -9.50 -18.52 -22.75
C ARG A 461 -8.95 -17.11 -22.54
N LEU A 462 -9.49 -16.36 -21.58
CA LEU A 462 -8.94 -15.05 -21.25
C LEU A 462 -7.59 -15.17 -20.53
N ALA A 463 -7.46 -16.12 -19.60
CA ALA A 463 -6.19 -16.40 -18.92
C ALA A 463 -5.08 -16.82 -19.89
N SER A 464 -5.41 -17.62 -20.92
CA SER A 464 -4.42 -18.09 -21.91
C SER A 464 -3.82 -16.98 -22.79
N VAL A 465 -4.48 -15.83 -22.88
CA VAL A 465 -4.01 -14.67 -23.67
C VAL A 465 -3.61 -13.47 -22.81
N SER A 466 -3.59 -13.63 -21.48
CA SER A 466 -3.18 -12.59 -20.53
C SER A 466 -1.72 -12.77 -20.13
N ASP A 467 -1.05 -11.67 -19.81
CA ASP A 467 0.29 -11.66 -19.22
C ASP A 467 0.26 -11.87 -17.71
N ALA A 468 -0.82 -11.39 -17.07
CA ALA A 468 -1.03 -11.54 -15.64
C ALA A 468 -2.50 -11.73 -15.28
N ILE A 469 -2.76 -12.43 -14.17
CA ILE A 469 -4.04 -12.41 -13.45
C ILE A 469 -3.84 -11.61 -12.15
N LEU A 470 -4.80 -10.74 -11.83
CA LEU A 470 -4.95 -10.12 -10.53
C LEU A 470 -6.17 -10.69 -9.81
N ALA A 471 -6.02 -11.14 -8.57
CA ALA A 471 -7.12 -11.64 -7.75
C ALA A 471 -7.00 -11.15 -6.31
N ASN A 472 -8.13 -10.91 -5.63
CA ASN A 472 -8.13 -10.48 -4.21
C ASN A 472 -9.10 -11.28 -3.33
N MET A 473 -9.34 -12.54 -3.71
CA MET A 473 -10.21 -13.47 -2.98
C MET A 473 -9.39 -14.38 -2.06
N ARG A 474 -10.08 -15.11 -1.17
CA ARG A 474 -9.46 -16.15 -0.32
C ARG A 474 -8.81 -17.24 -1.21
N PRO A 475 -7.72 -17.88 -0.75
CA PRO A 475 -7.09 -18.99 -1.46
C PRO A 475 -8.11 -20.08 -1.84
N GLY A 476 -8.01 -20.59 -3.07
CA GLY A 476 -8.93 -21.59 -3.64
C GLY A 476 -10.21 -21.03 -4.28
N ALA A 477 -10.45 -19.71 -4.23
CA ALA A 477 -11.61 -19.12 -4.90
C ALA A 477 -11.52 -19.17 -6.42
N THR A 478 -10.32 -18.97 -6.99
CA THR A 478 -10.04 -19.05 -8.44
C THR A 478 -10.15 -20.48 -8.97
N ASP A 479 -9.80 -21.47 -8.14
CA ASP A 479 -9.87 -22.89 -8.50
C ASP A 479 -11.31 -23.30 -8.81
N ARG A 480 -12.28 -22.83 -8.01
CA ARG A 480 -13.72 -23.05 -8.27
C ARG A 480 -14.20 -22.41 -9.58
N MET A 481 -13.46 -21.45 -10.11
CA MET A 481 -13.70 -20.80 -11.40
C MET A 481 -12.96 -21.47 -12.57
N GLY A 482 -12.27 -22.60 -12.32
CA GLY A 482 -11.51 -23.34 -13.33
C GLY A 482 -10.14 -22.74 -13.62
N LEU A 483 -9.58 -21.99 -12.68
CA LEU A 483 -8.28 -21.29 -12.78
C LEU A 483 -7.35 -21.69 -11.63
N ASP A 484 -7.27 -22.98 -11.32
CA ASP A 484 -6.27 -23.52 -10.39
C ASP A 484 -4.86 -23.44 -11.00
N ALA A 485 -3.84 -23.60 -10.14
CA ALA A 485 -2.44 -23.42 -10.52
C ALA A 485 -1.98 -24.36 -11.66
N ASP A 486 -2.38 -25.63 -11.62
CA ASP A 486 -2.00 -26.62 -12.62
C ASP A 486 -2.65 -26.30 -13.97
N THR A 487 -3.94 -25.97 -13.95
CA THR A 487 -4.67 -25.52 -15.14
C THR A 487 -4.03 -24.27 -15.75
N LEU A 488 -3.72 -23.25 -14.94
CA LEU A 488 -3.09 -22.02 -15.43
C LEU A 488 -1.69 -22.27 -16.00
N HIS A 489 -0.88 -23.11 -15.35
CA HIS A 489 0.45 -23.45 -15.84
C HIS A 489 0.40 -24.20 -17.17
N ALA A 490 -0.53 -25.15 -17.33
CA ALA A 490 -0.72 -25.89 -18.58
C ALA A 490 -1.23 -24.99 -19.72
N LEU A 491 -2.11 -24.03 -19.42
CA LEU A 491 -2.66 -23.09 -20.40
C LEU A 491 -1.66 -22.02 -20.83
N ASN A 492 -0.92 -21.45 -19.88
CA ASN A 492 0.01 -20.37 -20.10
C ASN A 492 1.14 -20.42 -19.06
N PRO A 493 2.26 -21.11 -19.34
CA PRO A 493 3.39 -21.21 -18.42
C PRO A 493 4.13 -19.88 -18.22
N ARG A 494 3.77 -18.83 -18.96
CA ARG A 494 4.32 -17.47 -18.83
C ARG A 494 3.42 -16.52 -18.01
N LEU A 495 2.31 -17.01 -17.47
CA LEU A 495 1.34 -16.20 -16.75
C LEU A 495 1.85 -15.81 -15.35
N VAL A 496 1.86 -14.52 -15.06
CA VAL A 496 2.07 -14.00 -13.69
C VAL A 496 0.76 -14.10 -12.91
N GLN A 497 0.80 -14.60 -11.68
CA GLN A 497 -0.38 -14.72 -10.82
C GLN A 497 -0.22 -13.83 -9.60
N SER A 498 -0.94 -12.71 -9.53
CA SER A 498 -0.84 -11.79 -8.41
C SER A 498 -2.08 -11.83 -7.53
N HIS A 499 -1.87 -12.07 -6.24
CA HIS A 499 -2.91 -12.18 -5.24
C HIS A 499 -2.75 -11.13 -4.15
N ILE A 500 -3.83 -10.40 -3.88
CA ILE A 500 -3.92 -9.36 -2.85
C ILE A 500 -4.95 -9.85 -1.82
N THR A 501 -4.52 -10.68 -0.88
CA THR A 501 -5.42 -11.31 0.10
C THR A 501 -5.60 -10.44 1.34
N ALA A 502 -6.55 -10.78 2.22
CA ALA A 502 -6.66 -10.07 3.49
C ALA A 502 -5.51 -10.41 4.45
N TYR A 503 -5.23 -11.71 4.62
CA TYR A 503 -4.34 -12.21 5.67
C TYR A 503 -3.07 -12.89 5.17
N GLY A 504 -2.91 -13.09 3.86
CA GLY A 504 -1.87 -13.95 3.29
C GLY A 504 -2.48 -15.14 2.54
N TRP A 505 -1.68 -15.77 1.68
CA TRP A 505 -2.12 -16.93 0.90
C TRP A 505 -2.25 -18.20 1.74
N ASP A 506 -1.52 -18.28 2.84
CA ASP A 506 -1.44 -19.43 3.73
C ASP A 506 -1.35 -18.97 5.19
N GLY A 507 -1.28 -19.92 6.12
CA GLY A 507 -1.25 -19.65 7.55
C GLY A 507 -2.61 -19.71 8.23
N PRO A 508 -2.64 -19.49 9.56
CA PRO A 508 -3.82 -19.78 10.39
C PRO A 508 -5.06 -18.94 10.05
N TYR A 509 -4.90 -17.78 9.40
CA TYR A 509 -5.98 -16.84 9.10
C TYR A 509 -6.35 -16.82 7.61
N ALA A 510 -5.64 -17.56 6.74
CA ALA A 510 -5.78 -17.46 5.28
C ALA A 510 -7.21 -17.69 4.76
N GLN A 511 -7.99 -18.52 5.45
CA GLN A 511 -9.37 -18.85 5.08
C GLN A 511 -10.42 -17.95 5.73
N ARG A 512 -10.02 -16.99 6.58
CA ARG A 512 -10.94 -16.05 7.23
C ARG A 512 -11.39 -14.94 6.26
N PRO A 513 -12.61 -14.41 6.43
CA PRO A 513 -13.01 -13.17 5.78
C PRO A 513 -12.18 -12.01 6.33
N GLY A 514 -11.73 -11.13 5.45
CA GLY A 514 -11.02 -9.94 5.87
C GLY A 514 -11.25 -8.79 4.91
N VAL A 515 -11.22 -7.60 5.49
CA VAL A 515 -11.40 -6.30 4.86
C VAL A 515 -10.48 -5.31 5.56
N ASP A 516 -10.22 -4.17 4.93
CA ASP A 516 -9.34 -3.12 5.45
C ASP A 516 -9.52 -2.77 6.94
N PRO A 517 -10.74 -2.51 7.46
CA PRO A 517 -10.90 -2.21 8.89
C PRO A 517 -10.31 -3.28 9.81
N ILE A 518 -10.43 -4.56 9.44
CA ILE A 518 -9.90 -5.66 10.23
C ILE A 518 -8.37 -5.65 10.20
N ALA A 519 -7.77 -5.38 9.03
CA ALA A 519 -6.33 -5.22 8.93
C ALA A 519 -5.83 -4.02 9.75
N GLN A 520 -6.54 -2.89 9.73
CA GLN A 520 -6.22 -1.73 10.58
C GLN A 520 -6.27 -2.08 12.07
N ALA A 521 -7.29 -2.83 12.51
CA ALA A 521 -7.45 -3.26 13.89
C ALA A 521 -6.29 -4.18 14.34
N ILE A 522 -5.94 -5.18 13.52
CA ILE A 522 -4.88 -6.15 13.84
C ILE A 522 -3.50 -5.51 13.86
N THR A 523 -3.20 -4.64 12.89
CA THR A 523 -1.87 -4.04 12.73
C THR A 523 -1.63 -2.82 13.64
N GLY A 524 -2.69 -2.34 14.29
CA GLY A 524 -2.65 -1.28 15.29
C GLY A 524 -2.83 0.14 14.77
N LEU A 525 -3.24 0.30 13.51
CA LEU A 525 -3.51 1.61 12.92
C LEU A 525 -4.59 2.37 13.69
N GLN A 526 -5.66 1.68 14.10
CA GLN A 526 -6.79 2.32 14.77
C GLN A 526 -6.43 2.82 16.17
N ARG A 527 -5.63 2.02 16.90
CA ARG A 527 -5.14 2.40 18.24
C ARG A 527 -4.16 3.56 18.16
N ALA A 528 -3.22 3.52 17.21
CA ALA A 528 -2.29 4.62 17.00
C ALA A 528 -3.01 5.93 16.63
N GLN A 529 -4.07 5.86 15.81
CA GLN A 529 -4.84 7.04 15.41
C GLN A 529 -5.71 7.61 16.53
N GLY A 530 -6.23 6.77 17.42
CA GLY A 530 -6.97 7.22 18.61
C GLY A 530 -6.07 7.87 19.66
N GLY A 531 -4.83 7.38 19.79
CA GLY A 531 -4.00 7.63 20.97
C GLY A 531 -4.22 6.55 22.03
N TYR A 532 -3.24 6.35 22.92
CA TYR A 532 -3.30 5.24 23.89
C TYR A 532 -4.39 5.41 24.95
N ASP A 533 -4.68 6.66 25.33
CA ASP A 533 -5.64 7.00 26.39
C ASP A 533 -7.05 7.31 25.87
N SER A 534 -7.29 7.11 24.57
CA SER A 534 -8.55 7.40 23.90
C SER A 534 -9.13 6.15 23.22
N PRO A 535 -10.44 6.15 22.93
CA PRO A 535 -11.04 5.16 22.05
C PRO A 535 -10.32 5.09 20.68
N PRO A 536 -10.23 3.90 20.06
CA PRO A 536 -9.62 3.74 18.75
C PRO A 536 -10.39 4.53 17.68
N VAL A 537 -9.70 4.84 16.59
CA VAL A 537 -10.26 5.61 15.47
C VAL A 537 -10.15 4.78 14.20
N TYR A 538 -11.30 4.49 13.60
CA TYR A 538 -11.38 3.79 12.34
C TYR A 538 -11.20 4.77 11.16
N LEU A 539 -10.14 4.57 10.37
CA LEU A 539 -9.78 5.41 9.20
C LEU A 539 -10.56 5.01 7.95
N SER A 540 -11.88 5.04 8.05
CA SER A 540 -12.82 4.57 7.04
C SER A 540 -12.81 5.39 5.75
N ALA A 541 -12.46 6.68 5.82
CA ALA A 541 -12.44 7.54 4.63
C ALA A 541 -11.26 7.21 3.72
N LEU A 542 -10.13 6.83 4.33
CA LEU A 542 -8.84 6.60 3.68
C LEU A 542 -8.65 5.15 3.23
N ALA A 543 -9.17 4.15 3.96
CA ALA A 543 -8.88 2.73 3.72
C ALA A 543 -7.37 2.43 3.47
N PRO A 544 -6.48 2.84 4.40
CA PRO A 544 -5.04 2.81 4.22
C PRO A 544 -4.49 1.44 3.82
N CYS A 545 -4.96 0.34 4.43
CA CYS A 545 -4.44 -0.99 4.11
C CYS A 545 -4.83 -1.44 2.70
N ASP A 546 -6.03 -1.07 2.23
CA ASP A 546 -6.48 -1.40 0.88
C ASP A 546 -5.67 -0.67 -0.20
N TYR A 547 -5.51 0.65 -0.12
CA TYR A 547 -4.76 1.41 -1.14
C TYR A 547 -3.28 1.05 -1.15
N THR A 548 -2.66 0.91 0.03
CA THR A 548 -1.28 0.40 0.13
C THR A 548 -1.18 -1.01 -0.44
N GLY A 549 -2.15 -1.89 -0.16
CA GLY A 549 -2.17 -3.27 -0.66
C GLY A 549 -2.34 -3.35 -2.18
N GLY A 550 -3.16 -2.48 -2.75
CA GLY A 550 -3.32 -2.34 -4.19
C GLY A 550 -2.03 -1.87 -4.87
N ALA A 551 -1.37 -0.86 -4.31
CA ALA A 551 -0.11 -0.37 -4.86
C ALA A 551 1.03 -1.39 -4.72
N LEU A 552 1.11 -2.13 -3.60
CA LEU A 552 2.03 -3.27 -3.44
C LEU A 552 1.73 -4.40 -4.44
N GLY A 553 0.45 -4.70 -4.69
CA GLY A 553 0.04 -5.69 -5.68
C GLY A 553 0.41 -5.30 -7.11
N ALA A 554 0.24 -4.02 -7.47
CA ALA A 554 0.70 -3.49 -8.75
C ALA A 554 2.22 -3.57 -8.89
N LEU A 555 2.97 -3.12 -7.88
CA LEU A 555 4.44 -3.20 -7.85
C LEU A 555 4.92 -4.64 -8.01
N GLY A 556 4.35 -5.56 -7.23
CA GLY A 556 4.69 -6.98 -7.30
C GLY A 556 4.40 -7.60 -8.66
N THR A 557 3.29 -7.20 -9.30
CA THR A 557 2.95 -7.66 -10.65
C THR A 557 3.99 -7.20 -11.68
N VAL A 558 4.40 -5.93 -11.66
CA VAL A 558 5.43 -5.41 -12.58
C VAL A 558 6.78 -6.05 -12.32
N LEU A 559 7.16 -6.26 -11.06
CA LEU A 559 8.38 -6.98 -10.69
C LEU A 559 8.37 -8.43 -11.19
N ALA A 560 7.24 -9.14 -11.09
CA ALA A 560 7.13 -10.49 -11.65
C ALA A 560 7.19 -10.51 -13.19
N LEU A 561 6.63 -9.50 -13.86
CA LEU A 561 6.80 -9.33 -15.31
C LEU A 561 8.27 -9.07 -15.67
N ILE A 562 9.01 -8.28 -14.88
CA ILE A 562 10.46 -8.10 -15.05
C ILE A 562 11.18 -9.45 -14.88
N ALA A 563 10.88 -10.23 -13.85
CA ALA A 563 11.49 -11.55 -13.65
C ALA A 563 11.21 -12.50 -14.83
N ARG A 564 10.01 -12.43 -15.41
CA ARG A 564 9.63 -13.20 -16.60
C ARG A 564 10.47 -12.83 -17.81
N GLU A 565 10.72 -11.55 -18.05
CA GLU A 565 11.51 -11.11 -19.20
C GLU A 565 13.01 -11.34 -19.00
N ARG A 566 13.52 -11.07 -17.78
CA ARG A 566 14.96 -11.21 -17.45
C ARG A 566 15.40 -12.65 -17.28
N PHE A 567 14.59 -13.47 -16.61
CA PHE A 567 14.97 -14.82 -16.18
C PHE A 567 14.12 -15.93 -16.80
N GLY A 568 13.07 -15.59 -17.56
CA GLY A 568 12.12 -16.59 -18.07
C GLY A 568 11.20 -17.15 -16.98
N ILE A 569 11.19 -16.53 -15.80
CA ILE A 569 10.45 -17.02 -14.62
C ILE A 569 9.10 -16.30 -14.55
N ALA A 570 8.03 -17.02 -14.87
CA ALA A 570 6.69 -16.64 -14.46
C ALA A 570 6.41 -17.20 -13.07
N GLN A 571 5.71 -16.44 -12.23
CA GLN A 571 5.60 -16.78 -10.82
C GLN A 571 4.34 -16.20 -10.20
N LYS A 572 4.03 -16.73 -9.02
CA LYS A 572 3.03 -16.20 -8.11
C LYS A 572 3.60 -15.07 -7.24
N VAL A 573 2.82 -14.01 -7.11
CA VAL A 573 3.05 -12.82 -6.28
C VAL A 573 1.96 -12.78 -5.22
N ASP A 574 2.35 -12.71 -3.96
CA ASP A 574 1.42 -12.58 -2.84
C ASP A 574 1.74 -11.33 -2.02
N THR A 575 0.74 -10.46 -1.86
CA THR A 575 0.71 -9.45 -0.82
C THR A 575 -0.61 -9.55 -0.06
N ASN A 576 -0.72 -8.81 1.04
CA ASN A 576 -1.92 -8.82 1.85
C ASN A 576 -2.12 -7.55 2.68
N LEU A 577 -3.33 -7.36 3.20
CA LEU A 577 -3.69 -6.16 3.96
C LEU A 577 -2.92 -6.04 5.29
N LEU A 578 -2.47 -7.14 5.90
CA LEU A 578 -1.58 -7.06 7.07
C LEU A 578 -0.19 -6.54 6.69
N ALA A 579 0.34 -6.94 5.53
CA ALA A 579 1.58 -6.39 5.00
C ALA A 579 1.45 -4.88 4.77
N SER A 580 0.33 -4.44 4.18
CA SER A 580 0.01 -3.01 4.04
C SER A 580 0.01 -2.27 5.37
N GLY A 581 -0.69 -2.79 6.38
CA GLY A 581 -0.73 -2.18 7.71
C GLY A 581 0.65 -2.11 8.37
N SER A 582 1.49 -3.15 8.20
CA SER A 582 2.86 -3.14 8.72
C SER A 582 3.76 -2.09 8.04
N VAL A 583 3.50 -1.71 6.79
CA VAL A 583 4.19 -0.61 6.11
C VAL A 583 3.69 0.74 6.64
N MET A 584 2.38 0.89 6.85
CA MET A 584 1.79 2.13 7.39
C MET A 584 2.19 2.41 8.84
N CYS A 585 2.42 1.34 9.62
CA CYS A 585 2.91 1.42 11.00
C CYS A 585 4.40 1.06 11.13
N ALA A 586 5.21 1.22 10.07
CA ALA A 586 6.61 0.80 10.09
C ALA A 586 7.40 1.37 11.28
N ASP A 587 7.16 2.64 11.64
CA ASP A 587 7.78 3.25 12.82
C ASP A 587 7.42 2.51 14.11
N ASP A 588 6.16 2.14 14.33
CA ASP A 588 5.75 1.38 15.52
C ASP A 588 6.17 -0.09 15.48
N PHE A 589 6.35 -0.65 14.28
CA PHE A 589 6.92 -1.99 14.09
C PHE A 589 8.43 -2.03 14.35
N LEU A 590 9.12 -0.89 14.36
CA LEU A 590 10.50 -0.80 14.82
C LEU A 590 10.52 -0.96 16.35
N ASP A 591 11.21 -1.94 16.86
CA ASP A 591 11.35 -2.18 18.30
C ASP A 591 12.80 -2.54 18.61
N TYR A 592 13.33 -1.94 19.66
CA TYR A 592 14.70 -2.14 20.14
C TYR A 592 14.77 -1.70 21.61
N ASP A 593 15.81 -2.13 22.32
CA ASP A 593 15.97 -1.82 23.74
C ASP A 593 16.12 -0.30 23.97
N GLY A 594 15.32 0.24 24.88
CA GLY A 594 15.31 1.68 25.16
C GLY A 594 14.62 2.57 24.11
N LYS A 595 13.90 2.00 23.13
CA LYS A 595 13.15 2.81 22.15
C LYS A 595 12.17 3.76 22.86
N PRO A 596 12.23 5.08 22.60
CA PRO A 596 11.27 6.01 23.17
C PRO A 596 9.86 5.73 22.61
N PRO A 597 8.80 5.91 23.43
CA PRO A 597 7.43 5.80 22.93
C PRO A 597 7.20 6.73 21.73
N ARG A 598 6.56 6.21 20.69
CA ARG A 598 6.13 7.03 19.55
C ARG A 598 5.19 8.13 20.06
N ARG A 599 5.38 9.34 19.56
CA ARG A 599 4.42 10.43 19.81
C ARG A 599 3.14 10.14 19.03
N LEU A 600 2.07 9.88 19.76
CA LEU A 600 0.71 9.71 19.27
C LEU A 600 -0.06 11.04 19.39
N PRO A 601 -1.23 11.19 18.74
CA PRO A 601 -1.96 12.43 18.84
C PRO A 601 -2.51 12.60 20.26
N ASP A 602 -2.72 13.85 20.67
CA ASP A 602 -3.45 14.15 21.90
C ASP A 602 -4.90 13.62 21.87
N SER A 603 -5.59 13.62 23.01
CA SER A 603 -6.96 13.12 23.13
C SER A 603 -7.97 13.88 22.25
N ASP A 604 -7.66 15.12 21.90
CA ASP A 604 -8.44 15.95 20.97
C ASP A 604 -8.09 15.66 19.50
N GLN A 605 -7.16 14.75 19.24
CA GLN A 605 -6.71 14.37 17.91
C GLN A 605 -6.16 15.56 17.10
N MET A 606 -5.57 16.54 17.77
CA MET A 606 -5.12 17.80 17.17
C MET A 606 -3.71 17.70 16.60
N GLY A 607 -2.85 16.87 17.18
CA GLY A 607 -1.46 16.75 16.75
C GLY A 607 -0.59 16.02 17.77
N VAL A 608 0.69 15.92 17.45
CA VAL A 608 1.71 15.23 18.27
C VAL A 608 2.55 16.19 19.13
N GLY A 609 2.22 17.48 19.10
CA GLY A 609 2.81 18.52 19.94
C GLY A 609 2.48 19.94 19.46
N PRO A 610 2.82 20.99 20.22
CA PRO A 610 2.44 22.38 19.91
C PRO A 610 2.94 22.89 18.55
N LEU A 611 4.08 22.39 18.07
CA LEU A 611 4.66 22.79 16.78
C LEU A 611 4.26 21.88 15.61
N ARG A 612 3.48 20.82 15.88
CA ARG A 612 2.99 19.87 14.88
C ARG A 612 1.53 19.52 15.17
N ARG A 613 0.62 20.45 14.87
CA ARG A 613 -0.77 20.45 15.36
C ARG A 613 -1.72 21.30 14.52
N LEU A 614 -3.00 20.94 14.54
CA LEU A 614 -4.15 21.72 14.11
C LEU A 614 -4.52 22.84 15.10
N TYR A 615 -4.78 24.02 14.55
CA TYR A 615 -5.28 25.18 15.27
C TYR A 615 -6.51 25.74 14.56
N GLU A 616 -7.55 26.03 15.35
CA GLU A 616 -8.71 26.77 14.88
C GLU A 616 -8.37 28.27 14.81
N THR A 617 -8.65 28.89 13.67
CA THR A 617 -8.51 30.32 13.43
C THR A 617 -9.90 30.98 13.39
N ALA A 618 -9.95 32.31 13.26
CA ALA A 618 -11.23 33.04 13.22
C ALA A 618 -12.14 32.65 12.02
N ASP A 619 -11.56 32.04 10.99
CA ASP A 619 -12.20 31.75 9.70
C ASP A 619 -11.96 30.31 9.19
N GLY A 620 -11.34 29.44 9.99
CA GLY A 620 -11.06 28.08 9.56
C GLY A 620 -10.06 27.34 10.44
N TRP A 621 -9.31 26.44 9.81
CA TRP A 621 -8.32 25.62 10.48
C TRP A 621 -6.99 25.68 9.74
N ILE A 622 -5.90 25.73 10.50
CA ILE A 622 -4.54 25.60 9.98
C ILE A 622 -3.87 24.39 10.63
N HIS A 623 -2.99 23.72 9.88
CA HIS A 623 -2.02 22.79 10.45
C HIS A 623 -0.66 23.48 10.49
N LEU A 624 -0.07 23.57 11.68
CA LEU A 624 1.30 24.02 11.87
C LEU A 624 2.21 22.79 11.87
N ALA A 625 3.26 22.81 11.04
CA ALA A 625 4.32 21.81 11.03
C ALA A 625 5.69 22.52 11.01
N ALA A 626 6.34 22.57 12.18
CA ALA A 626 7.60 23.29 12.42
C ALA A 626 8.60 22.47 13.26
#